data_AF-A0A5J1LZB4-F1
#
_entry.id   AF-A0A5J1LZB4-F1
#
_cell.length_a   1.000
_cell.length_b   1.000
_cell.length_c   1.000
_cell.angle_alpha   90.00
_cell.angle_beta   90.00
_cell.angle_gamma   90.00
#
_symmetry.space_group_name_H-M   'P 1'
#
loop_
_entity.id
_entity.type
_entity.pdbx_description
1 polymer ?
#
loop_
_entity_poly.entity_id
_entity_poly.type
_entity_poly.pdbx_seq_one_letter_code
_entity_poly.pdbx_strand_id
1 'polypeptide(L)'
;MIYVKVKRLHPAAKLPAYATSGSAAMDFEAVEIKPCVDSNGAISSSWWVYTGLAMEIPPGWCLKLYPRSGLGCKKHTRLANCVGIIDSDYRGEIMAKLITDPGGEGVCLKPGMAVMQGIFERVEQVSLVEVEELNETERGAGGFGSTSEGHFEIKRSPLQYEKL
;
A
#
# COMPACT_ATOMS: atom_id res chain seq x y z
N MET A 1 -6.66 18.46 14.35
CA MET A 1 -5.96 18.51 13.04
C MET A 1 -4.48 18.30 13.32
N ILE A 2 -3.80 17.44 12.54
CA ILE A 2 -2.35 17.23 12.64
C ILE A 2 -1.65 18.00 11.52
N TYR A 3 -0.42 18.43 11.77
CA TYR A 3 0.42 19.07 10.75
C TYR A 3 1.60 18.14 10.44
N VAL A 4 1.85 17.92 9.15
CA VAL A 4 2.96 17.11 8.64
C VAL A 4 3.84 18.04 7.82
N LYS A 5 5.14 18.12 8.13
CA LYS A 5 6.06 18.91 7.30
C LYS A 5 6.34 18.14 6.02
N VAL A 6 6.31 18.82 4.89
CA VAL A 6 6.57 18.22 3.58
C VAL A 6 7.70 18.98 2.90
N LYS A 7 8.68 18.25 2.37
CA LYS A 7 9.79 18.79 1.56
C LYS A 7 9.60 18.34 0.13
N ARG A 8 9.59 19.29 -0.81
CA ARG A 8 9.73 18.98 -2.25
C ARG A 8 11.19 18.64 -2.54
N LEU A 9 11.41 17.45 -3.09
CA LEU A 9 12.68 16.99 -3.63
C LEU A 9 12.79 17.25 -5.14
N HIS A 10 11.64 17.39 -5.82
CA HIS A 10 11.56 17.74 -7.23
C HIS A 10 10.75 19.04 -7.41
N PRO A 11 11.17 19.99 -8.27
CA PRO A 11 10.50 21.29 -8.43
C PRO A 11 9.05 21.16 -8.95
N ALA A 12 8.78 20.15 -9.77
CA ALA A 12 7.44 19.86 -10.28
C ALA A 12 6.53 19.06 -9.30
N ALA A 13 7.03 18.69 -8.12
CA ALA A 13 6.25 17.92 -7.16
C ALA A 13 5.08 18.76 -6.60
N LYS A 14 3.88 18.19 -6.64
CA LYS A 14 2.67 18.82 -6.08
C LYS A 14 2.37 18.26 -4.70
N LEU A 15 1.92 19.12 -3.79
CA LEU A 15 1.46 18.64 -2.49
C LEU A 15 0.17 17.83 -2.68
N PRO A 16 0.03 16.67 -2.01
CA PRO A 16 -1.20 15.90 -2.05
C PRO A 16 -2.35 16.72 -1.48
N ALA A 17 -3.55 16.50 -2.01
CA ALA A 17 -4.75 17.17 -1.55
C ALA A 17 -5.93 16.20 -1.49
N TYR A 18 -6.86 16.49 -0.59
CA TYR A 18 -8.16 15.84 -0.57
C TYR A 18 -8.99 16.33 -1.75
N ALA A 19 -9.54 15.40 -2.55
CA ALA A 19 -10.30 15.76 -3.74
C ALA A 19 -11.64 16.43 -3.41
N THR A 20 -12.24 16.07 -2.27
CA THR A 20 -13.49 16.63 -1.76
C THR A 20 -13.44 16.77 -0.24
N SER A 21 -14.37 17.50 0.35
CA SER A 21 -14.48 17.66 1.82
C SER A 21 -14.73 16.35 2.57
N GLY A 22 -15.28 15.33 1.91
CA GLY A 22 -15.51 14.00 2.48
C GLY A 22 -14.47 12.96 2.12
N SER A 23 -13.38 13.34 1.46
CA SER A 23 -12.33 12.39 1.05
C SER A 23 -11.54 11.90 2.27
N ALA A 24 -11.40 10.59 2.40
CA ALA A 24 -10.59 9.98 3.47
C ALA A 24 -9.08 10.01 3.16
N ALA A 25 -8.71 10.00 1.89
CA ALA A 25 -7.32 9.93 1.41
C ALA A 25 -6.98 11.13 0.52
N MET A 26 -5.70 11.49 0.48
CA MET A 26 -5.17 12.49 -0.44
C MET A 26 -4.58 11.82 -1.68
N ASP A 27 -4.81 12.40 -2.85
CA ASP A 27 -4.24 11.91 -4.11
C ASP A 27 -2.76 12.34 -4.23
N PHE A 28 -1.87 11.39 -4.53
CA PHE A 28 -0.44 11.63 -4.79
C PHE A 28 -0.17 11.56 -6.29
N GLU A 29 0.32 12.68 -6.85
CA GLU A 29 0.75 12.76 -8.23
C GLU A 29 2.19 12.24 -8.41
N ALA A 30 2.41 11.55 -9.51
CA ALA A 30 3.74 11.13 -9.94
C ALA A 30 4.48 12.31 -10.57
N VAL A 31 5.70 12.59 -10.12
CA VAL A 31 6.60 13.54 -10.79
C VAL A 31 7.46 12.84 -11.84
N GLU A 32 7.76 11.56 -11.63
CA GLU A 32 8.50 10.72 -12.55
C GLU A 32 7.96 9.29 -12.49
N ILE A 33 7.94 8.60 -13.62
CA ILE A 33 7.49 7.20 -13.74
C ILE A 33 8.51 6.44 -14.56
N LYS A 34 9.04 5.35 -14.00
CA LYS A 34 10.06 4.50 -14.65
C LYS A 34 9.50 3.09 -14.85
N PRO A 35 9.36 2.61 -16.09
CA PRO A 35 9.05 1.20 -16.31
C PRO A 35 10.18 0.33 -15.75
N CYS A 36 9.83 -0.78 -15.10
CA CYS A 36 10.81 -1.76 -14.67
C CYS A 36 11.08 -2.73 -15.82
N VAL A 37 12.32 -3.20 -15.94
CA VAL A 37 12.69 -4.27 -16.84
C VAL A 37 12.68 -5.61 -16.09
N ASP A 38 12.31 -6.69 -16.78
CA ASP A 38 12.45 -8.05 -16.26
C ASP A 38 13.89 -8.56 -16.38
N SER A 39 14.14 -9.81 -15.96
CA SER A 39 15.48 -10.43 -16.01
C SER A 39 16.03 -10.59 -17.43
N ASN A 40 15.19 -10.47 -18.46
CA ASN A 40 15.55 -10.60 -19.86
C ASN A 40 15.70 -9.23 -20.54
N GLY A 41 15.58 -8.13 -19.78
CA GLY A 41 15.66 -6.77 -20.29
C GLY A 41 14.38 -6.29 -20.99
N ALA A 42 13.29 -7.06 -20.97
CA ALA A 42 12.01 -6.63 -21.53
C ALA A 42 11.27 -5.73 -20.54
N ILE A 43 10.50 -4.76 -21.05
CA ILE A 43 9.64 -3.92 -20.20
C ILE A 43 8.61 -4.81 -19.51
N SER A 44 8.66 -4.84 -18.18
CA SER A 44 7.69 -5.55 -17.34
C SER A 44 6.37 -4.79 -17.24
N SER A 45 5.33 -5.45 -16.73
CA SER A 45 4.06 -4.82 -16.34
C SER A 45 4.14 -4.08 -15.00
N SER A 46 5.32 -3.52 -14.67
CA SER A 46 5.52 -2.79 -13.41
C SER A 46 6.30 -1.50 -13.59
N TRP A 47 6.00 -0.51 -12.75
CA TRP A 47 6.55 0.83 -12.83
C TRP A 47 6.91 1.35 -11.45
N TRP A 48 8.06 1.99 -11.33
CA TRP A 48 8.36 2.85 -10.19
C TRP A 48 7.71 4.22 -10.39
N VAL A 49 7.06 4.69 -9.35
CA VAL A 49 6.40 5.98 -9.24
C VAL A 49 7.12 6.79 -8.19
N TYR A 50 7.57 7.98 -8.59
CA TYR A 50 8.27 8.95 -7.76
C TYR A 50 7.35 10.14 -7.56
N THR A 51 7.19 10.62 -6.32
CA THR A 51 6.33 11.79 -6.04
C THR A 51 7.11 13.09 -5.97
N GLY A 52 8.43 13.00 -5.80
CA GLY A 52 9.30 14.13 -5.49
C GLY A 52 9.03 14.74 -4.13
N LEU A 53 8.47 13.99 -3.17
CA LEU A 53 8.13 14.47 -1.83
C LEU A 53 8.80 13.63 -0.75
N ALA A 54 9.31 14.29 0.29
CA ALA A 54 9.64 13.67 1.57
C ALA A 54 8.76 14.29 2.66
N MET A 55 8.48 13.55 3.73
CA MET A 55 7.62 14.00 4.81
C MET A 55 8.24 13.76 6.20
N GLU A 56 7.95 14.65 7.14
CA GLU A 56 8.21 14.47 8.57
C GLU A 56 6.89 14.10 9.23
N ILE A 57 6.59 12.80 9.26
CA ILE A 57 5.37 12.26 9.87
C ILE A 57 5.57 12.22 11.40
N PRO A 58 4.60 12.70 12.21
CA PRO A 58 4.71 12.67 13.67
C PRO A 58 4.86 11.24 14.23
N PRO A 59 5.63 11.03 15.32
CA PRO A 59 5.62 9.76 16.04
C PRO A 59 4.21 9.30 16.44
N GLY A 60 3.96 7.98 16.42
CA GLY A 60 2.63 7.39 16.65
C GLY A 60 1.68 7.48 15.46
N TRP A 61 2.19 7.90 14.30
CA TRP A 61 1.46 7.92 13.03
C TRP A 61 2.26 7.24 11.93
N CYS A 62 1.55 6.69 10.95
CA CYS A 62 2.12 6.31 9.66
C CYS A 62 1.30 6.91 8.53
N LEU A 63 1.89 6.98 7.33
CA LEU A 63 1.14 7.21 6.09
C LEU A 63 0.98 5.87 5.38
N LYS A 64 -0.27 5.46 5.17
CA LYS A 64 -0.61 4.26 4.38
C LYS A 64 -0.97 4.68 2.96
N LEU A 65 -0.24 4.15 1.99
CA LEU A 65 -0.47 4.35 0.56
C LEU A 65 -1.29 3.19 0.00
N TYR A 66 -2.29 3.54 -0.80
CA TYR A 66 -3.19 2.61 -1.48
C TYR A 66 -3.24 2.94 -2.98
N PRO A 67 -3.53 1.96 -3.84
CA PRO A 67 -3.87 2.27 -5.22
C PRO A 67 -5.18 3.08 -5.27
N ARG A 68 -5.32 3.94 -6.28
CA ARG A 68 -6.62 4.56 -6.54
C ARG A 68 -7.58 3.51 -7.06
N SER A 69 -8.84 3.54 -6.60
CA SER A 69 -9.84 2.52 -6.94
C SER A 69 -10.02 2.33 -8.44
N GLY A 70 -9.97 3.41 -9.23
CA GLY A 70 -10.04 3.35 -10.69
C GLY A 70 -8.90 2.56 -11.34
N LEU A 71 -7.67 2.66 -10.82
CA LEU A 71 -6.52 1.89 -11.32
C LEU A 71 -6.69 0.40 -10.99
N GLY A 72 -7.12 0.09 -9.77
CA GLY A 72 -7.38 -1.28 -9.35
C GLY A 72 -8.51 -1.93 -10.16
N CYS A 73 -9.70 -1.34 -10.12
CA CYS A 73 -10.90 -1.97 -10.68
C CYS A 73 -10.98 -1.95 -12.21
N LYS A 74 -10.44 -0.92 -12.88
CA LYS A 74 -10.57 -0.78 -14.35
C LYS A 74 -9.33 -1.20 -15.12
N LYS A 75 -8.17 -1.20 -14.47
CA LYS A 75 -6.87 -1.39 -15.12
C LYS A 75 -6.03 -2.48 -14.47
N HIS A 76 -6.62 -3.24 -13.54
CA HIS A 76 -5.98 -4.36 -12.83
C HIS A 76 -4.61 -3.95 -12.27
N THR A 77 -4.48 -2.70 -11.86
CA THR A 77 -3.20 -2.11 -11.45
C THR A 77 -3.25 -1.76 -9.97
N ARG A 78 -2.29 -2.30 -9.22
CA ARG A 78 -2.18 -2.14 -7.77
C ARG A 78 -0.77 -1.74 -7.36
N LEU A 79 -0.62 -1.35 -6.10
CA LEU A 79 0.71 -1.31 -5.49
C LEU A 79 1.26 -2.75 -5.43
N ALA A 80 2.53 -2.93 -5.78
CA ALA A 80 3.18 -4.24 -5.79
C ALA A 80 3.19 -4.87 -4.39
N ASN A 81 3.33 -4.05 -3.35
CA ASN A 81 3.26 -4.41 -1.93
C ASN A 81 1.86 -4.28 -1.33
N CYS A 82 0.82 -4.08 -2.15
CA CYS A 82 -0.59 -3.87 -1.77
C CYS A 82 -0.86 -2.58 -0.98
N VAL A 83 -0.16 -2.36 0.13
CA VAL A 83 -0.21 -1.15 0.96
C VAL A 83 1.22 -0.68 1.25
N GLY A 84 1.51 0.56 0.91
CA GLY A 84 2.78 1.19 1.30
C GLY A 84 2.66 1.75 2.71
N ILE A 85 3.48 1.27 3.65
CA ILE A 85 3.59 1.85 4.99
C ILE A 85 4.79 2.78 4.98
N ILE A 86 4.57 4.07 5.25
CA ILE A 86 5.63 5.06 5.40
C ILE A 86 5.75 5.39 6.89
N ASP A 87 6.91 5.05 7.45
CA ASP A 87 7.20 5.18 8.86
C ASP A 87 7.45 6.62 9.30
N SER A 88 7.24 6.90 10.58
CA SER A 88 7.39 8.24 11.16
C SER A 88 8.81 8.81 11.12
N ASP A 89 9.82 7.95 11.05
CA ASP A 89 11.24 8.29 10.98
C ASP A 89 11.80 8.25 9.55
N TYR A 90 11.00 7.84 8.56
CA TYR A 90 11.40 7.87 7.15
C TYR A 90 11.50 9.33 6.65
N ARG A 91 12.63 9.68 6.04
CA ARG A 91 12.90 11.01 5.45
C ARG A 91 13.26 10.96 3.97
N GLY A 92 13.21 9.78 3.37
CA GLY A 92 13.43 9.61 1.95
C GLY A 92 12.21 10.04 1.12
N GLU A 93 12.32 9.83 -0.18
CA GLU A 93 11.23 10.12 -1.10
C GLU A 93 10.08 9.12 -0.95
N ILE A 94 8.85 9.62 -0.90
CA ILE A 94 7.65 8.79 -0.96
C ILE A 94 7.53 8.29 -2.40
N MET A 95 7.69 6.98 -2.56
CA MET A 95 7.65 6.29 -3.83
C MET A 95 6.75 5.06 -3.73
N ALA A 96 6.32 4.56 -4.87
CA ALA A 96 5.60 3.29 -4.93
C ALA A 96 5.99 2.51 -6.19
N LYS A 97 5.91 1.19 -6.10
CA LYS A 97 5.96 0.32 -7.28
C LYS A 97 4.55 -0.10 -7.63
N LEU A 98 4.11 0.18 -8.85
CA LEU A 98 2.86 -0.32 -9.41
C LEU A 98 3.11 -1.59 -10.21
N ILE A 99 2.13 -2.50 -10.20
CA ILE A 99 2.09 -3.68 -11.05
C ILE A 99 0.69 -3.84 -11.65
N THR A 100 0.63 -4.16 -12.94
CA THR A 100 -0.59 -4.59 -13.63
C THR A 100 -0.62 -6.11 -13.66
N ASP A 101 -1.67 -6.70 -13.09
CA ASP A 101 -1.89 -8.14 -13.07
C ASP A 101 -2.32 -8.63 -14.48
N PRO A 102 -2.11 -9.93 -14.82
CA PRO A 102 -2.51 -10.48 -16.11
C PRO A 102 -4.00 -10.26 -16.44
N GLY A 103 -4.30 -10.05 -17.73
CA GLY A 103 -5.66 -9.79 -18.21
C GLY A 103 -6.12 -8.34 -18.05
N GLY A 104 -5.31 -7.45 -17.47
CA GLY A 104 -5.56 -6.01 -17.50
C GLY A 104 -5.24 -5.38 -18.86
N GLU A 105 -6.07 -4.44 -19.29
CA GLU A 105 -5.68 -3.51 -20.36
C GLU A 105 -4.53 -2.64 -19.82
N GLY A 106 -3.33 -2.80 -20.36
CA GLY A 106 -2.13 -2.09 -19.91
C GLY A 106 -2.36 -0.60 -19.65
N VAL A 107 -1.76 -0.07 -18.59
CA VAL A 107 -2.02 1.29 -18.13
C VAL A 107 -0.96 2.25 -18.68
N CYS A 108 -1.39 3.34 -19.33
CA CYS A 108 -0.48 4.39 -19.78
C CYS A 108 -0.26 5.38 -18.64
N LEU A 109 0.75 5.12 -17.81
CA LEU A 109 1.15 6.02 -16.73
C LEU A 109 2.00 7.17 -17.27
N LYS A 110 1.70 8.39 -16.85
CA LYS A 110 2.45 9.61 -17.19
C LYS A 110 2.69 10.46 -15.94
N PRO A 111 3.82 11.20 -15.87
CA PRO A 111 3.99 12.26 -14.88
C PRO A 111 2.78 13.21 -14.82
N GLY A 112 2.45 13.69 -13.63
CA GLY A 112 1.28 14.50 -13.32
C GLY A 112 0.00 13.70 -13.05
N MET A 113 0.01 12.38 -13.26
CA MET A 113 -1.14 11.54 -12.91
C MET A 113 -1.16 11.24 -11.40
N ALA A 114 -2.32 11.39 -10.78
CA ALA A 114 -2.59 10.82 -9.46
C ALA A 114 -2.76 9.30 -9.60
N VAL A 115 -1.79 8.53 -9.10
CA VAL A 115 -1.72 7.07 -9.29
C VAL A 115 -1.85 6.28 -7.98
N MET A 116 -1.66 6.94 -6.84
CA MET A 116 -1.89 6.39 -5.52
C MET A 116 -2.55 7.44 -4.62
N GLN A 117 -3.11 6.99 -3.51
CA GLN A 117 -3.74 7.82 -2.50
C GLN A 117 -3.22 7.45 -1.11
N GLY A 118 -3.14 8.42 -0.21
CA GLY A 118 -2.56 8.23 1.12
C GLY A 118 -3.50 8.59 2.26
N ILE A 119 -3.49 7.78 3.31
CA ILE A 119 -4.23 7.99 4.57
C ILE A 119 -3.22 8.09 5.71
N PHE A 120 -3.34 9.12 6.54
CA PHE A 120 -2.61 9.18 7.80
C PHE A 120 -3.39 8.42 8.88
N GLU A 121 -2.73 7.49 9.55
CA GLU A 121 -3.35 6.65 10.57
C GLU A 121 -2.51 6.63 11.84
N ARG A 122 -3.18 6.67 13.00
CA ARG A 122 -2.54 6.43 14.29
C ARG A 122 -2.15 4.97 14.40
N VAL A 123 -0.96 4.72 14.93
CA VAL A 123 -0.45 3.38 15.16
C VAL A 123 0.19 3.30 16.54
N GLU A 124 -0.03 2.19 17.21
CA GLU A 124 0.57 1.90 18.51
C GLU A 124 1.78 0.99 18.32
N GLN A 125 2.90 1.33 18.97
CA GLN A 125 4.02 0.41 19.10
C GLN A 125 3.71 -0.56 20.23
N VAL A 126 3.81 -1.85 19.95
CA VAL A 126 3.50 -2.91 20.91
C VAL A 126 4.77 -3.62 21.37
N SER A 127 4.79 -3.99 22.65
CA SER A 127 5.77 -4.94 23.19
C SER A 127 5.15 -6.34 23.16
N LEU A 128 5.82 -7.28 22.50
CA LEU A 128 5.40 -8.67 22.50
C LEU A 128 5.84 -9.35 23.79
N VAL A 129 4.95 -10.14 24.41
CA VAL A 129 5.23 -10.96 25.59
C VAL A 129 4.92 -12.41 25.23
N GLU A 130 5.94 -13.25 25.24
CA GLU A 130 5.82 -14.68 24.98
C GLU A 130 5.22 -15.41 26.18
N VAL A 131 4.27 -16.32 25.94
CA VAL A 131 3.53 -17.07 26.97
C VAL A 131 3.27 -18.49 26.48
N GLU A 132 3.10 -19.43 27.40
CA GLU A 132 2.80 -20.84 27.08
C GLU A 132 1.37 -21.04 26.56
N GLU A 133 0.40 -20.25 27.03
CA GLU A 133 -1.02 -20.39 26.69
C GLU A 133 -1.71 -19.04 26.51
N LEU A 134 -2.69 -18.97 25.60
CA LEU A 134 -3.58 -17.82 25.38
C LEU A 134 -4.96 -18.09 26.00
N ASN A 135 -5.67 -17.03 26.39
CA ASN A 135 -7.05 -17.16 26.87
C ASN A 135 -8.01 -17.62 25.76
N GLU A 136 -9.02 -18.40 26.13
CA GLU A 136 -10.08 -18.81 25.21
C GLU A 136 -10.98 -17.63 24.79
N THR A 137 -11.46 -17.67 23.54
CA THR A 137 -12.44 -16.72 23.01
C THR A 137 -13.50 -17.49 22.22
N GLU A 138 -14.68 -16.89 22.01
CA GLU A 138 -15.75 -17.49 21.19
C GLU A 138 -15.28 -17.86 19.78
N ARG A 139 -14.38 -17.07 19.19
CA ARG A 139 -13.81 -17.36 17.87
C ARG A 139 -12.72 -18.44 17.89
N GLY A 140 -11.99 -18.57 19.00
CA GLY A 140 -10.86 -19.49 19.15
C GLY A 140 -9.88 -19.43 17.98
N ALA A 141 -9.50 -20.59 17.46
CA ALA A 141 -8.63 -20.74 16.27
C ALA A 141 -9.37 -20.62 14.92
N GLY A 142 -10.64 -20.20 14.89
CA GLY A 142 -11.44 -20.07 13.67
C GLY A 142 -11.00 -18.91 12.77
N GLY A 143 -10.67 -19.21 11.50
CA GLY A 143 -10.28 -18.23 10.48
C GLY A 143 -10.71 -18.63 9.06
N PHE A 144 -10.42 -17.80 8.06
CA PHE A 144 -10.68 -18.08 6.63
C PHE A 144 -12.15 -18.38 6.28
N GLY A 145 -13.06 -17.48 6.65
CA GLY A 145 -14.49 -17.65 6.34
C GLY A 145 -15.24 -18.57 7.33
N SER A 146 -14.68 -18.79 8.53
CA SER A 146 -15.31 -19.59 9.59
C SER A 146 -16.67 -19.07 10.08
N THR A 147 -17.07 -17.85 9.69
CA THR A 147 -18.38 -17.25 9.99
C THR A 147 -19.30 -17.17 8.78
N SER A 148 -18.83 -17.58 7.60
CA SER A 148 -19.56 -17.55 6.34
C SER A 148 -19.61 -18.96 5.77
N GLU A 149 -20.59 -19.75 6.20
CA GLU A 149 -20.86 -21.06 5.61
C GLU A 149 -21.20 -20.89 4.11
N GLY A 150 -20.40 -21.47 3.22
CA GLY A 150 -20.91 -21.97 1.94
C GLY A 150 -20.60 -21.24 0.61
N HIS A 151 -19.70 -20.26 0.52
CA HIS A 151 -19.49 -19.56 -0.78
C HIS A 151 -18.13 -19.73 -1.47
N PHE A 152 -17.09 -20.26 -0.80
CA PHE A 152 -15.79 -20.48 -1.43
C PHE A 152 -15.13 -21.77 -0.91
N GLU A 153 -14.86 -22.73 -1.80
CA GLU A 153 -14.00 -23.87 -1.47
C GLU A 153 -12.53 -23.38 -1.40
N ILE A 154 -12.00 -23.25 -0.18
CA ILE A 154 -10.57 -23.11 0.03
C ILE A 154 -9.98 -24.51 0.12
N LYS A 155 -9.37 -25.00 -0.97
CA LYS A 155 -8.57 -26.24 -0.93
C LYS A 155 -7.36 -26.01 -0.02
N ARG A 156 -7.39 -26.56 1.19
CA ARG A 156 -6.22 -26.60 2.08
C ARG A 156 -5.24 -27.64 1.51
N SER A 157 -4.00 -27.26 1.22
CA SER A 157 -2.92 -28.26 1.21
C SER A 157 -2.57 -28.58 2.67
N PRO A 158 -2.24 -29.83 3.01
CA PRO A 158 -1.78 -30.14 4.36
C PRO A 158 -0.45 -29.39 4.59
N LEU A 159 -0.46 -28.40 5.48
CA LEU A 159 0.77 -27.85 6.03
C LEU A 159 1.35 -28.91 6.97
N GLN A 160 2.40 -29.60 6.53
CA GLN A 160 3.23 -30.43 7.40
C GLN A 160 4.03 -29.49 8.31
N TYR A 161 3.48 -29.21 9.50
CA TYR A 161 4.31 -28.73 10.60
C TYR A 161 5.02 -29.93 11.21
N GLU A 162 6.20 -30.27 10.68
CA GLU A 162 7.19 -30.99 11.47
C GLU A 162 7.73 -30.03 12.52
N LYS A 163 7.71 -30.51 13.76
CA LYS A 163 8.11 -29.82 15.00
C LYS A 163 9.44 -29.08 14.83
N LEU A 164 9.44 -27.79 15.16
CA LEU A 164 10.61 -27.09 15.68
C LEU A 164 10.46 -26.99 17.19
#